data_AF-A0A357I009-F1
#
_entry.id   AF-A0A357I009-F1
#
_cell.length_a   1.000
_cell.length_b   1.000
_cell.length_c   1.000
_cell.angle_alpha   90.00
_cell.angle_beta   90.00
_cell.angle_gamma   90.00
#
_symmetry.space_group_name_H-M   'P 1'
#
loop_
_entity.id
_entity.type
_entity.pdbx_description
1 polymer ?
#
loop_
_entity_poly.entity_id
_entity_poly.type
_entity_poly.pdbx_seq_one_letter_code
_entity_poly.pdbx_strand_id
1 'polypeptide(L)'
;MAGFYMIKYSIESGWLTPLVRLWLTVVFGGLLCGAGFVIGVKSSMAANQRIGQALAGAGIACLYFAAYAAVHMHGYVSLGLGFVAMVLVTVLAVLLSLKNGAPIAMMGLVGGFLTPWLMSTGPNDTVMLFGYLFLLFCGAQFLCVCRGWWALLLGSLAGVYLWSAAVIVGNVCGHLDQLAGVLIFVVGVCGVNAVWVLLAKKDTVLDASALPWLTVIRWLTWGGGLVQGLVLVLIGGFAAVDMALFSVLSVGALLLAVLREDDFIWAAWLALGAVAAGTLASIDSAMLSCLIAPLGLLSLFFVLGHWRGLVSGRVLTWRALSVTAALSAVPLLYANQEWVVGGVAVFHRSAWLWL
;
A
#
# COMPACT_ATOMS: atom_id res chain seq x y z
N MET A 1 38.41 25.27 -3.24
CA MET A 1 38.04 26.58 -3.82
C MET A 1 38.35 26.69 -5.31
N ALA A 2 39.54 26.32 -5.81
CA ALA A 2 39.89 26.44 -7.24
C ALA A 2 38.92 25.72 -8.20
N GLY A 3 38.49 24.50 -7.89
CA GLY A 3 37.55 23.74 -8.74
C GLY A 3 36.17 24.41 -8.90
N PHE A 4 35.68 25.09 -7.86
CA PHE A 4 34.41 25.82 -7.93
C PHE A 4 34.47 26.97 -8.94
N TYR A 5 35.57 27.75 -8.91
CA TYR A 5 35.77 28.84 -9.86
C TYR A 5 35.97 28.35 -11.30
N MET A 6 36.65 27.22 -11.50
CA MET A 6 36.80 26.61 -12.83
C MET A 6 35.44 26.20 -13.42
N ILE A 7 34.58 25.56 -12.62
CA ILE A 7 33.23 25.16 -13.06
C ILE A 7 32.40 26.40 -13.39
N LYS A 8 32.40 27.42 -12.52
CA LYS A 8 31.70 28.68 -12.73
C LYS A 8 32.13 29.35 -14.04
N TYR A 9 33.44 29.48 -14.25
CA TYR A 9 33.99 30.09 -15.46
C TYR A 9 33.62 29.31 -16.73
N SER A 10 33.61 27.97 -16.69
CA SER A 10 33.21 27.13 -17.83
C SER A 10 31.73 27.23 -18.18
N ILE A 11 30.86 27.42 -17.16
CA ILE A 11 29.43 27.70 -17.36
C ILE A 11 29.23 29.09 -17.96
N GLU A 12 29.92 30.10 -17.43
CA GLU A 12 29.83 31.49 -17.92
C GLU A 12 30.41 31.64 -19.34
N SER A 13 31.41 30.83 -19.70
CA SER A 13 32.05 30.82 -21.03
C SER A 13 31.27 30.00 -22.08
N GLY A 14 30.15 29.36 -21.70
CA GLY A 14 29.32 28.57 -22.61
C GLY A 14 29.88 27.20 -23.02
N TRP A 15 31.03 26.79 -22.50
CA TRP A 15 31.67 25.50 -22.84
C TRP A 15 30.91 24.31 -22.24
N LEU A 16 30.29 24.49 -21.07
CA LEU A 16 29.40 23.51 -20.44
C LEU A 16 27.94 23.87 -20.71
N THR A 17 27.46 23.56 -21.91
CA THR A 17 26.03 23.70 -22.23
C THR A 17 25.16 22.86 -21.27
N PRO A 18 23.89 23.23 -21.03
CA PRO A 18 23.00 22.46 -20.16
C PRO A 18 22.89 20.98 -20.57
N LEU A 19 22.88 20.72 -21.88
CA LEU A 19 22.86 19.36 -22.42
C LEU A 19 24.14 18.56 -22.11
N VAL A 20 25.32 19.17 -22.22
CA VAL A 20 26.59 18.50 -21.87
C VAL A 20 26.65 18.18 -20.37
N ARG A 21 26.17 19.07 -19.51
CA ARG A 21 26.09 18.84 -18.05
C ARG A 21 25.18 17.67 -17.71
N LEU A 22 24.05 17.56 -18.41
CA LEU A 22 23.11 16.45 -18.24
C LEU A 22 23.78 15.12 -18.62
N TRP A 23 24.40 15.04 -19.80
CA TRP A 23 25.09 13.83 -20.26
C TRP A 23 26.27 13.45 -19.35
N LEU A 24 27.06 14.41 -18.89
CA LEU A 24 28.12 14.17 -17.92
C LEU A 24 27.56 13.57 -16.62
N THR A 25 26.42 14.07 -16.14
CA THR A 25 25.77 13.55 -14.93
C THR A 25 25.29 12.11 -15.12
N VAL A 26 24.68 11.79 -16.27
CA VAL A 26 24.23 10.44 -16.61
C VAL A 26 25.40 9.47 -16.71
N VAL A 27 26.44 9.83 -17.48
CA VAL A 27 27.63 8.99 -17.67
C VAL A 27 28.36 8.79 -16.35
N PHE A 28 28.54 9.85 -15.56
CA PHE A 28 29.18 9.76 -14.26
C PHE A 28 28.37 8.89 -13.28
N GLY A 29 27.05 9.07 -13.22
CA GLY A 29 26.16 8.24 -12.42
C GLY A 29 26.22 6.76 -12.82
N GLY A 30 26.24 6.48 -14.13
CA GLY A 30 26.42 5.12 -14.67
C GLY A 30 27.77 4.50 -14.32
N LEU A 31 28.86 5.27 -14.44
CA LEU A 31 30.20 4.83 -14.05
C LEU A 31 30.30 4.53 -12.55
N LEU A 32 29.69 5.36 -11.70
CA LEU A 32 29.63 5.11 -10.25
C LEU A 32 28.85 3.84 -9.92
N CYS A 33 27.71 3.60 -10.60
CA CYS A 33 26.95 2.36 -10.47
C CYS A 33 27.78 1.14 -10.89
N GLY A 34 28.46 1.22 -12.04
CA GLY A 34 29.31 0.16 -12.56
C GLY A 34 30.51 -0.13 -11.66
N ALA A 35 31.22 0.90 -11.20
CA ALA A 35 32.33 0.78 -10.27
C ALA A 35 31.87 0.20 -8.93
N GLY A 36 30.72 0.66 -8.40
CA GLY A 36 30.11 0.10 -7.19
C GLY A 36 29.78 -1.39 -7.33
N PHE A 37 29.25 -1.81 -8.48
CA PHE A 37 29.01 -3.22 -8.79
C PHE A 37 30.31 -4.04 -8.86
N VAL A 38 31.32 -3.57 -9.61
CA VAL A 38 32.60 -4.29 -9.77
C VAL A 38 33.31 -4.46 -8.43
N ILE A 39 33.37 -3.41 -7.61
CA ILE A 39 34.01 -3.46 -6.29
C ILE A 39 33.25 -4.42 -5.36
N GLY A 40 31.91 -4.37 -5.37
CA GLY A 40 31.07 -5.25 -4.56
C GLY A 40 31.20 -6.72 -4.94
N VAL A 41 31.41 -7.04 -6.23
CA VAL A 41 31.61 -8.41 -6.71
C VAL A 41 33.03 -8.91 -6.41
N LYS A 42 34.06 -8.06 -6.58
CA LYS A 42 35.46 -8.50 -6.59
C LYS A 42 36.10 -8.59 -5.19
N SER A 43 35.49 -7.99 -4.17
CA SER A 43 36.08 -7.93 -2.83
C SER A 43 35.12 -8.35 -1.73
N SER A 44 35.49 -9.38 -0.98
CA SER A 44 34.77 -9.83 0.23
C SER A 44 35.13 -9.02 1.49
N MET A 45 36.08 -8.08 1.41
CA MET A 45 36.48 -7.27 2.56
C MET A 45 35.42 -6.22 2.90
N ALA A 46 35.01 -6.16 4.16
CA ALA A 46 33.90 -5.30 4.62
C ALA A 46 34.09 -3.81 4.30
N ALA A 47 35.34 -3.31 4.32
CA ALA A 47 35.64 -1.93 3.94
C ALA A 47 35.32 -1.63 2.47
N ASN A 48 35.65 -2.56 1.57
CA ASN A 48 35.41 -2.40 0.13
C ASN A 48 33.92 -2.53 -0.22
N GLN A 49 33.17 -3.32 0.53
CA GLN A 49 31.71 -3.38 0.38
C GLN A 49 31.04 -2.04 0.71
N ARG A 50 31.49 -1.35 1.77
CA ARG A 50 30.98 -0.01 2.11
C ARG A 50 31.29 1.01 1.03
N ILE A 51 32.49 0.95 0.43
CA ILE A 51 32.87 1.80 -0.69
C ILE A 51 31.99 1.51 -1.91
N GLY A 52 31.76 0.23 -2.24
CA GLY A 52 30.87 -0.17 -3.32
C GLY A 52 29.42 0.28 -3.12
N GLN A 53 28.91 0.21 -1.88
CA GLN A 53 27.60 0.73 -1.49
C GLN A 53 27.50 2.24 -1.68
N ALA A 54 28.50 2.99 -1.21
CA ALA A 54 28.52 4.44 -1.33
C ALA A 54 28.59 4.88 -2.81
N LEU A 55 29.43 4.22 -3.61
CA LEU A 55 29.54 4.49 -5.05
C LEU A 55 28.22 4.21 -5.79
N ALA A 56 27.62 3.04 -5.56
CA ALA A 56 26.36 2.68 -6.20
C ALA A 56 25.22 3.62 -5.74
N GLY A 57 25.14 3.95 -4.45
CA GLY A 57 24.16 4.89 -3.92
C GLY A 57 24.30 6.29 -4.52
N ALA A 58 25.54 6.80 -4.61
CA ALA A 58 25.83 8.08 -5.25
C ALA A 58 25.48 8.06 -6.75
N GLY A 59 25.79 6.96 -7.44
CA GLY A 59 25.43 6.79 -8.85
C GLY A 59 23.92 6.83 -9.09
N ILE A 60 23.14 6.12 -8.26
CA ILE A 60 21.67 6.16 -8.29
C ILE A 60 21.14 7.57 -8.03
N ALA A 61 21.69 8.29 -7.06
CA ALA A 61 21.30 9.67 -6.77
C ALA A 61 21.58 10.61 -7.98
N CYS A 62 22.75 10.47 -8.62
CA CYS A 62 23.08 11.22 -9.84
C CYS A 62 22.09 10.93 -10.98
N LEU A 63 21.70 9.66 -11.18
CA LEU A 63 20.76 9.28 -12.23
C LEU A 63 19.35 9.81 -11.98
N TYR A 64 18.87 9.76 -10.72
CA TYR A 64 17.61 10.39 -10.33
C TYR A 64 17.63 11.90 -10.60
N PHE A 65 18.71 12.57 -10.20
CA PHE A 65 18.86 14.01 -10.43
C PHE A 65 18.92 14.35 -11.93
N ALA A 66 19.62 13.55 -12.73
CA ALA A 66 19.70 13.73 -14.18
C ALA A 66 18.32 13.61 -14.84
N ALA A 67 17.55 12.58 -14.49
CA ALA A 67 16.19 12.40 -15.02
C ALA A 67 15.28 13.58 -14.63
N TYR A 68 15.36 14.04 -13.39
CA TYR A 68 14.63 15.23 -12.93
C TYR A 68 15.01 16.50 -13.69
N ALA A 69 16.31 16.77 -13.82
CA ALA A 69 16.83 17.96 -14.52
C ALA A 69 16.46 17.95 -16.02
N ALA A 70 16.47 16.78 -16.65
CA ALA A 70 16.10 16.63 -18.06
C ALA A 70 14.66 17.09 -18.35
N VAL A 71 13.74 16.82 -17.42
CA VAL A 71 12.32 17.18 -17.54
C VAL A 71 12.08 18.61 -17.10
N HIS A 72 12.40 18.95 -15.84
CA HIS A 72 11.95 20.19 -15.21
C HIS A 72 12.87 21.38 -15.41
N MET A 73 14.19 21.15 -15.47
CA MET A 73 15.15 22.25 -15.58
C MET A 73 15.43 22.63 -17.03
N HIS A 74 15.42 21.65 -17.92
CA HIS A 74 15.83 21.85 -19.31
C HIS A 74 14.75 21.60 -20.35
N GLY A 75 13.65 20.93 -19.99
CA GLY A 75 12.55 20.64 -20.92
C GLY A 75 12.96 19.77 -22.11
N TYR A 76 14.04 19.00 -22.00
CA TYR A 76 14.56 18.17 -23.09
C TYR A 76 13.76 16.90 -23.31
N VAL A 77 13.07 16.41 -22.27
CA VAL A 77 12.38 15.13 -22.25
C VAL A 77 10.96 15.34 -21.76
N SER A 78 10.01 14.63 -22.37
CA SER A 78 8.61 14.66 -21.92
C SER A 78 8.46 14.06 -20.52
N LEU A 79 7.43 14.49 -19.79
CA LEU A 79 7.15 14.01 -18.44
C LEU A 79 7.04 12.48 -18.36
N GLY A 80 6.38 11.86 -19.34
CA GLY A 80 6.22 10.40 -19.40
C GLY A 80 7.55 9.66 -19.59
N LEU A 81 8.43 10.16 -20.46
CA LEU A 81 9.76 9.58 -20.63
C LEU A 81 10.63 9.78 -19.38
N GLY A 82 10.50 10.93 -18.71
CA GLY A 82 11.14 11.18 -17.42
C GLY A 82 10.69 10.21 -16.33
N PHE A 83 9.37 9.97 -16.24
CA PHE A 83 8.81 8.99 -15.32
C PHE A 83 9.39 7.59 -15.58
N VAL A 84 9.39 7.14 -16.85
CA VAL A 84 9.97 5.85 -17.24
C VAL A 84 11.46 5.77 -16.88
N ALA A 85 12.22 6.85 -17.09
CA ALA A 85 13.64 6.90 -16.72
C ALA A 85 13.83 6.74 -15.20
N MET A 86 13.03 7.43 -14.37
CA MET A 86 13.07 7.29 -12.91
C MET A 86 12.73 5.87 -12.47
N VAL A 87 11.72 5.23 -13.09
CA VAL A 87 11.39 3.82 -12.84
C VAL A 87 12.56 2.88 -13.17
N LEU A 88 13.23 3.09 -14.31
CA LEU A 88 14.41 2.31 -14.69
C LEU A 88 15.55 2.49 -13.67
N VAL A 89 15.73 3.69 -13.13
CA VAL A 89 16.71 3.95 -12.06
C VAL A 89 16.34 3.21 -10.78
N THR A 90 15.06 3.16 -10.40
CA THR A 90 14.58 2.35 -9.26
C THR A 90 14.89 0.87 -9.47
N VAL A 91 14.59 0.33 -10.65
CA VAL A 91 14.88 -1.08 -10.99
C VAL A 91 16.38 -1.34 -10.92
N LEU A 92 17.21 -0.44 -11.46
CA LEU A 92 18.66 -0.53 -11.36
C LEU A 92 19.13 -0.53 -9.90
N ALA A 93 18.56 0.33 -9.05
CA ALA A 93 18.87 0.37 -7.62
C ALA A 93 18.51 -0.95 -6.93
N VAL A 94 17.35 -1.54 -7.24
CA VAL A 94 16.93 -2.86 -6.74
C VAL A 94 17.92 -3.94 -7.17
N LEU A 95 18.28 -4.00 -8.46
CA LEU A 95 19.24 -4.99 -8.98
C LEU A 95 20.62 -4.85 -8.34
N LEU A 96 21.12 -3.63 -8.19
CA LEU A 96 22.40 -3.36 -7.53
C LEU A 96 22.36 -3.68 -6.04
N SER A 97 21.23 -3.42 -5.37
CA SER A 97 21.06 -3.72 -3.95
C SER A 97 21.21 -5.22 -3.68
N LEU A 98 20.77 -6.09 -4.59
CA LEU A 98 20.94 -7.52 -4.43
C LEU A 98 22.43 -7.88 -4.28
N LYS A 99 23.37 -7.20 -4.95
CA LYS A 99 24.80 -7.52 -4.76
C LYS A 99 25.46 -6.70 -3.66
N ASN A 100 25.11 -5.42 -3.58
CA ASN A 100 25.86 -4.47 -2.77
C ASN A 100 25.24 -4.22 -1.39
N GLY A 101 23.97 -4.55 -1.16
CA GLY A 101 23.33 -4.50 0.16
C GLY A 101 22.13 -3.54 0.27
N ALA A 102 21.53 -3.51 1.47
CA ALA A 102 20.30 -2.79 1.78
C ALA A 102 20.31 -1.27 1.55
N PRO A 103 21.41 -0.51 1.77
CA PRO A 103 21.41 0.95 1.63
C PRO A 103 20.99 1.46 0.24
N ILE A 104 21.37 0.74 -0.81
CA ILE A 104 21.04 1.13 -2.20
C ILE A 104 19.55 0.92 -2.46
N ALA A 105 18.97 -0.17 -1.94
CA ALA A 105 17.53 -0.40 -2.04
C ALA A 105 16.76 0.67 -1.27
N MET A 106 17.24 1.12 -0.11
CA MET A 106 16.59 2.21 0.64
C MET A 106 16.57 3.50 -0.17
N MET A 107 17.69 3.88 -0.78
CA MET A 107 17.76 5.05 -1.68
C MET A 107 16.85 4.89 -2.90
N GLY A 108 16.85 3.70 -3.51
CA GLY A 108 15.97 3.37 -4.62
C GLY A 108 14.49 3.49 -4.25
N LEU A 109 14.10 3.00 -3.08
CA LEU A 109 12.74 3.06 -2.56
C LEU A 109 12.31 4.50 -2.25
N VAL A 110 13.17 5.28 -1.59
CA VAL A 110 12.91 6.70 -1.31
C VAL A 110 12.71 7.47 -2.63
N GLY A 111 13.62 7.30 -3.60
CA GLY A 111 13.45 7.90 -4.92
C GLY A 111 12.20 7.40 -5.65
N GLY A 112 11.87 6.12 -5.51
CA GLY A 112 10.69 5.50 -6.10
C GLY A 112 9.39 6.11 -5.59
N PHE A 113 9.24 6.30 -4.27
CA PHE A 113 8.07 6.96 -3.68
C PHE A 113 8.04 8.46 -3.93
N LEU A 114 9.18 9.12 -4.15
CA LEU A 114 9.23 10.54 -4.51
C LEU A 114 8.94 10.79 -6.00
N THR A 115 9.14 9.79 -6.85
CA THR A 115 9.00 9.93 -8.31
C THR A 115 7.64 10.49 -8.74
N PRO A 116 6.48 10.02 -8.24
CA PRO A 116 5.19 10.56 -8.66
C PRO A 116 5.00 12.01 -8.27
N TRP A 117 5.53 12.43 -7.11
CA TRP A 117 5.49 13.83 -6.70
C TRP A 117 6.37 14.70 -7.59
N LEU A 118 7.57 14.21 -7.94
CA LEU A 118 8.51 14.91 -8.80
C LEU A 118 8.05 14.96 -10.27
N MET A 119 7.32 13.97 -10.76
CA MET A 119 6.96 13.81 -12.17
C MET A 119 5.47 14.02 -12.44
N SER A 120 4.70 14.56 -11.50
CA SER A 120 3.27 14.84 -11.69
C SER A 120 3.06 16.22 -12.34
N THR A 121 2.25 16.27 -13.40
CA THR A 121 1.72 17.52 -14.00
C THR A 121 0.23 17.73 -13.76
N GLY A 122 -0.41 16.91 -12.93
CA GLY A 122 -1.82 17.12 -12.63
C GLY A 122 -2.51 15.97 -11.89
N PRO A 123 -3.74 16.22 -11.41
CA PRO A 123 -4.41 15.40 -10.41
C PRO A 123 -5.21 14.19 -10.95
N ASN A 124 -5.14 13.88 -12.26
CA ASN A 124 -6.25 13.15 -12.89
C ASN A 124 -6.06 11.64 -13.12
N ASP A 125 -4.91 11.04 -12.82
CA ASP A 125 -4.75 9.59 -12.98
C ASP A 125 -4.28 8.89 -11.70
N THR A 126 -5.20 8.84 -10.74
CA THR A 126 -5.07 8.11 -9.48
C THR A 126 -4.82 6.61 -9.72
N VAL A 127 -5.33 6.04 -10.82
CA VAL A 127 -5.21 4.61 -11.14
C VAL A 127 -3.78 4.26 -11.53
N MET A 128 -3.16 5.04 -12.43
CA MET A 128 -1.78 4.84 -12.84
C MET A 128 -0.81 5.02 -11.66
N LEU A 129 -1.05 6.03 -10.80
CA LEU A 129 -0.28 6.26 -9.59
C LEU A 129 -0.26 5.02 -8.68
N PHE A 130 -1.43 4.50 -8.32
CA PHE A 130 -1.51 3.35 -7.42
C PHE A 130 -1.03 2.06 -8.07
N GLY A 131 -1.19 1.89 -9.39
CA GLY A 131 -0.58 0.78 -10.13
C GLY A 131 0.95 0.77 -10.03
N TYR A 132 1.57 1.95 -10.16
CA TYR A 132 3.02 2.10 -9.96
C TYR A 132 3.43 1.82 -8.51
N LEU A 133 2.75 2.42 -7.52
CA LEU A 133 3.05 2.20 -6.11
C LEU A 133 2.88 0.73 -5.70
N PHE A 134 1.91 0.03 -6.30
CA PHE A 134 1.70 -1.39 -6.08
C PHE A 134 2.88 -2.23 -6.57
N LEU A 135 3.38 -1.95 -7.78
CA LEU A 135 4.57 -2.62 -8.32
C LEU A 135 5.81 -2.34 -7.45
N LEU A 136 5.96 -1.11 -6.98
CA LEU A 136 7.05 -0.72 -6.08
C LEU A 136 6.99 -1.50 -4.75
N PHE A 137 5.79 -1.61 -4.16
CA PHE A 137 5.55 -2.40 -2.95
C PHE A 137 5.84 -3.89 -3.17
N CYS A 138 5.39 -4.46 -4.30
CA CYS A 138 5.70 -5.85 -4.64
C CYS A 138 7.20 -6.10 -4.74
N GLY A 139 7.97 -5.17 -5.33
CA GLY A 139 9.42 -5.22 -5.38
C GLY A 139 10.08 -5.17 -3.99
N ALA A 140 9.60 -4.29 -3.10
CA ALA A 140 10.08 -4.19 -1.73
C ALA A 140 9.77 -5.46 -0.92
N GLN A 141 8.55 -6.01 -1.05
CA GLN A 141 8.16 -7.28 -0.45
C GLN A 141 9.06 -8.41 -0.97
N PHE A 142 9.28 -8.51 -2.27
CA PHE A 142 10.16 -9.51 -2.88
C PHE A 142 11.59 -9.45 -2.32
N LEU A 143 12.16 -8.26 -2.21
CA LEU A 143 13.46 -8.05 -1.58
C LEU A 143 13.47 -8.48 -0.11
N CYS A 144 12.41 -8.19 0.63
CA CYS A 144 12.25 -8.60 2.01
C CYS A 144 12.25 -10.14 2.13
N VAL A 145 11.55 -10.86 1.25
CA VAL A 145 11.55 -12.33 1.24
C VAL A 145 12.92 -12.89 0.88
N CYS A 146 13.62 -12.30 -0.09
CA CYS A 146 14.91 -12.80 -0.53
C CYS A 146 16.06 -12.52 0.45
N ARG A 147 15.98 -11.45 1.23
CA ARG A 147 17.10 -10.93 2.03
C ARG A 147 16.81 -10.65 3.51
N GLY A 148 15.55 -10.77 3.94
CA GLY A 148 15.15 -10.49 5.32
C GLY A 148 15.26 -9.02 5.71
N TRP A 149 15.24 -8.08 4.75
CA TRP A 149 15.36 -6.66 5.04
C TRP A 149 14.03 -6.05 5.48
N TRP A 150 13.63 -6.34 6.72
CA TRP A 150 12.33 -5.92 7.28
C TRP A 150 12.14 -4.40 7.32
N ALA A 151 13.22 -3.64 7.56
CA ALA A 151 13.17 -2.17 7.57
C ALA A 151 12.78 -1.58 6.20
N LEU A 152 13.18 -2.23 5.09
CA LEU A 152 12.80 -1.82 3.74
C LEU A 152 11.31 -2.02 3.49
N LEU A 153 10.78 -3.17 3.92
CA LEU A 153 9.36 -3.46 3.80
C LEU A 153 8.52 -2.47 4.65
N LEU A 154 8.95 -2.17 5.87
CA LEU A 154 8.30 -1.13 6.68
C LEU A 154 8.33 0.25 6.03
N GLY A 155 9.48 0.65 5.47
CA GLY A 155 9.59 1.88 4.70
C GLY A 155 8.61 1.91 3.52
N SER A 156 8.45 0.78 2.81
CA SER A 156 7.46 0.69 1.73
C SER A 156 6.02 0.78 2.21
N LEU A 157 5.66 0.10 3.31
CA LEU A 157 4.31 0.18 3.88
C LEU A 157 3.99 1.61 4.32
N ALA A 158 4.92 2.27 5.00
CA ALA A 158 4.77 3.66 5.39
C ALA A 158 4.55 4.56 4.16
N GLY A 159 5.34 4.37 3.09
CA GLY A 159 5.17 5.11 1.84
C GLY A 159 3.82 4.88 1.17
N VAL A 160 3.39 3.61 1.08
CA VAL A 160 2.09 3.21 0.52
C VAL A 160 0.93 3.89 1.27
N TYR A 161 0.92 3.82 2.60
CA TYR A 161 -0.14 4.41 3.42
C TYR A 161 -0.08 5.94 3.46
N LEU A 162 1.11 6.53 3.38
CA LEU A 162 1.26 7.98 3.33
C LEU A 162 0.71 8.55 2.01
N TRP A 163 1.00 7.90 0.89
CA TRP A 163 0.45 8.29 -0.41
C TRP A 163 -1.07 8.11 -0.46
N SER A 164 -1.57 7.00 0.07
CA SER A 164 -3.01 6.75 0.08
C SER A 164 -3.75 7.74 0.99
N ALA A 165 -3.19 8.07 2.16
CA ALA A 165 -3.70 9.12 3.04
C ALA A 165 -3.64 10.51 2.38
N ALA A 166 -2.56 10.84 1.66
CA ALA A 166 -2.44 12.10 0.96
C ALA A 166 -3.52 12.29 -0.11
N VAL A 167 -3.86 11.23 -0.85
CA VAL A 167 -4.96 11.26 -1.83
C VAL A 167 -6.32 11.41 -1.14
N ILE A 168 -6.55 10.72 -0.02
CA ILE A 168 -7.78 10.85 0.77
C ILE A 168 -7.94 12.29 1.29
N VAL A 169 -6.88 12.86 1.88
CA VAL A 169 -6.89 14.25 2.38
C VAL A 169 -7.11 15.23 1.24
N GLY A 170 -6.45 15.02 0.09
CA GLY A 170 -6.67 15.83 -1.11
C GLY A 170 -8.13 15.82 -1.59
N ASN A 171 -8.80 14.68 -1.50
CA ASN A 171 -10.23 14.56 -1.82
C ASN A 171 -11.12 15.30 -0.82
N VAL A 172 -10.90 15.10 0.48
CA VAL A 172 -11.68 15.79 1.53
C VAL A 172 -11.51 17.32 1.46
N CYS A 173 -10.33 17.79 1.08
CA CYS A 173 -10.06 19.22 0.87
C CYS A 173 -10.56 19.75 -0.49
N GLY A 174 -11.26 18.95 -1.31
CA GLY A 174 -11.81 19.36 -2.60
C GLY A 174 -10.78 19.59 -3.71
N HIS A 175 -9.55 19.08 -3.55
CA HIS A 175 -8.49 19.20 -4.56
C HIS A 175 -8.47 18.03 -5.56
N LEU A 176 -9.07 16.89 -5.19
CA LEU A 176 -9.10 15.67 -6.00
C LEU A 176 -10.52 15.09 -5.98
N ASP A 177 -11.19 14.98 -7.12
CA ASP A 177 -12.54 14.39 -7.15
C ASP A 177 -12.53 12.86 -7.24
N GLN A 178 -11.39 12.25 -7.64
CA GLN A 178 -11.33 10.84 -8.00
C GLN A 178 -10.51 10.00 -7.01
N LEU A 179 -11.21 9.23 -6.17
CA LEU A 179 -10.66 8.21 -5.26
C LEU A 179 -10.52 6.82 -5.92
N ALA A 180 -10.84 6.70 -7.20
CA ALA A 180 -10.84 5.43 -7.91
C ALA A 180 -9.46 4.75 -7.83
N GLY A 181 -9.45 3.48 -7.42
CA GLY A 181 -8.24 2.67 -7.34
C GLY A 181 -7.54 2.64 -5.99
N VAL A 182 -7.81 3.58 -5.06
CA VAL A 182 -7.17 3.58 -3.72
C VAL A 182 -7.52 2.29 -2.96
N LEU A 183 -8.81 1.90 -2.96
CA LEU A 183 -9.26 0.72 -2.22
C LEU A 183 -8.79 -0.58 -2.86
N ILE A 184 -8.81 -0.65 -4.20
CA ILE A 184 -8.25 -1.80 -4.96
C ILE A 184 -6.76 -1.97 -4.61
N PHE A 185 -6.03 -0.87 -4.53
CA PHE A 185 -4.62 -0.86 -4.15
C PHE A 185 -4.39 -1.36 -2.73
N VAL A 186 -5.17 -0.87 -1.75
CA VAL A 186 -5.10 -1.35 -0.35
C VAL A 186 -5.40 -2.85 -0.28
N VAL A 187 -6.45 -3.32 -0.95
CA VAL A 187 -6.79 -4.75 -1.05
C VAL A 187 -5.65 -5.53 -1.69
N GLY A 188 -5.02 -5.00 -2.74
CA GLY A 188 -3.86 -5.61 -3.39
C GLY A 188 -2.67 -5.77 -2.45
N VAL A 189 -2.33 -4.73 -1.68
CA VAL A 189 -1.23 -4.74 -0.69
C VAL A 189 -1.48 -5.80 0.37
N CYS A 190 -2.69 -5.85 0.94
CA CYS A 190 -3.08 -6.88 1.90
C CYS A 190 -3.09 -8.28 1.27
N GLY A 191 -3.54 -8.41 0.01
CA GLY A 191 -3.58 -9.66 -0.73
C GLY A 191 -2.19 -10.25 -0.99
N VAL A 192 -1.23 -9.44 -1.46
CA VAL A 192 0.16 -9.86 -1.66
C VAL A 192 0.79 -10.30 -0.34
N ASN A 193 0.52 -9.58 0.75
CA ASN A 193 0.98 -9.97 2.08
C ASN A 193 0.35 -11.28 2.55
N ALA A 194 -0.96 -11.48 2.36
CA ALA A 194 -1.66 -12.73 2.66
C ALA A 194 -1.02 -13.91 1.93
N VAL A 195 -0.79 -13.77 0.62
CA VAL A 195 -0.15 -14.83 -0.20
C VAL A 195 1.20 -15.19 0.38
N TRP A 196 2.03 -14.20 0.75
CA TRP A 196 3.31 -14.47 1.38
C TRP A 196 3.17 -15.21 2.72
N VAL A 197 2.26 -14.78 3.61
CA VAL A 197 2.02 -15.41 4.91
C VAL A 197 1.54 -16.86 4.76
N LEU A 198 0.71 -17.14 3.75
CA LEU A 198 0.20 -18.48 3.50
C LEU A 198 1.27 -19.39 2.90
N LEU A 199 2.12 -18.88 2.00
CA LEU A 199 3.21 -19.64 1.39
C LEU A 199 4.41 -19.85 2.32
N ALA A 200 4.62 -18.96 3.30
CA ALA A 200 5.69 -19.10 4.27
C ALA A 200 5.50 -20.35 5.14
N LYS A 201 6.43 -21.32 5.07
CA LYS A 201 6.35 -22.55 5.86
C LYS A 201 6.33 -22.24 7.35
N LYS A 202 5.50 -22.96 8.11
CA LYS A 202 5.33 -22.79 9.56
C LYS A 202 6.64 -23.02 10.34
N ASP A 203 7.52 -23.89 9.82
CA ASP A 203 8.80 -24.25 10.44
C ASP A 203 9.99 -23.45 9.88
N THR A 204 9.72 -22.35 9.16
CA THR A 204 10.80 -21.43 8.79
C THR A 204 11.37 -20.89 10.11
N VAL A 205 12.58 -21.29 10.46
CA VAL A 205 13.29 -20.80 11.64
C VAL A 205 13.54 -19.31 11.40
N LEU A 206 12.60 -18.49 11.88
CA LEU A 206 12.73 -17.05 11.88
C LEU A 206 13.59 -16.68 13.08
N ASP A 207 14.64 -15.90 12.85
CA ASP A 207 15.45 -15.35 13.92
C ASP A 207 14.56 -14.63 14.93
N ALA A 208 14.81 -14.84 16.23
CA ALA A 208 14.02 -14.20 17.29
C ALA A 208 14.02 -12.65 17.18
N SER A 209 15.05 -12.07 16.55
CA SER A 209 15.16 -10.64 16.24
C SER A 209 14.19 -10.15 15.15
N ALA A 210 13.62 -11.04 14.33
CA ALA A 210 12.70 -10.71 13.24
C ALA A 210 11.22 -10.64 13.69
N LEU A 211 10.87 -11.34 14.79
CA LEU A 211 9.51 -11.38 15.35
C LEU A 211 8.87 -9.99 15.63
N PRO A 212 9.56 -9.01 16.25
CA PRO A 212 8.97 -7.70 16.49
C PRO A 212 8.67 -6.97 15.17
N TRP A 213 9.59 -7.05 14.21
CA TRP A 213 9.40 -6.43 12.90
C TRP A 213 8.19 -7.01 12.16
N LEU A 214 8.04 -8.34 12.17
CA LEU A 214 6.91 -9.01 11.55
C LEU A 214 5.58 -8.62 12.18
N THR A 215 5.55 -8.50 13.51
CA THR A 215 4.35 -8.04 14.22
C THR A 215 3.96 -6.64 13.74
N VAL A 216 4.89 -5.69 13.70
CA VAL A 216 4.62 -4.31 13.23
C VAL A 216 4.17 -4.30 11.76
N ILE A 217 4.83 -5.07 10.89
CA ILE A 217 4.47 -5.20 9.46
C ILE A 217 3.04 -5.70 9.31
N ARG A 218 2.65 -6.75 10.05
CA ARG A 218 1.30 -7.32 10.02
C ARG A 218 0.25 -6.31 10.48
N TRP A 219 0.52 -5.61 11.60
CA TRP A 219 -0.35 -4.55 12.13
C TRP A 219 -0.54 -3.41 11.15
N LEU A 220 0.54 -2.92 10.54
CA LEU A 220 0.44 -1.87 9.52
C LEU A 220 -0.29 -2.37 8.27
N THR A 221 0.00 -3.58 7.80
CA THR A 221 -0.61 -4.10 6.57
C THR A 221 -2.11 -4.36 6.73
N TRP A 222 -2.53 -5.04 7.78
CA TRP A 222 -3.95 -5.40 7.95
C TRP A 222 -4.74 -4.37 8.75
N GLY A 223 -4.14 -3.82 9.82
CA GLY A 223 -4.77 -2.75 10.59
C GLY A 223 -4.91 -1.47 9.76
N GLY A 224 -3.84 -1.04 9.09
CA GLY A 224 -3.89 0.11 8.18
C GLY A 224 -4.88 -0.10 7.03
N GLY A 225 -4.87 -1.29 6.42
CA GLY A 225 -5.76 -1.63 5.33
C GLY A 225 -7.24 -1.60 5.73
N LEU A 226 -7.60 -2.21 6.86
CA LEU A 226 -8.98 -2.24 7.36
C LEU A 226 -9.48 -0.86 7.75
N VAL A 227 -8.65 -0.07 8.47
CA VAL A 227 -9.00 1.29 8.87
C VAL A 227 -9.19 2.17 7.65
N GLN A 228 -8.24 2.15 6.71
CA GLN A 228 -8.35 2.97 5.51
C GLN A 228 -9.46 2.50 4.58
N GLY A 229 -9.72 1.19 4.52
CA GLY A 229 -10.83 0.62 3.78
C GLY A 229 -12.18 1.11 4.30
N LEU A 230 -12.34 1.13 5.62
CA LEU A 230 -13.53 1.71 6.25
C LEU A 230 -13.68 3.20 5.92
N VAL A 231 -12.61 3.99 6.07
CA VAL A 231 -12.63 5.43 5.74
C VAL A 231 -13.05 5.68 4.29
N LEU A 232 -12.54 4.89 3.34
CA LEU A 232 -12.88 5.02 1.92
C LEU A 232 -14.36 4.68 1.65
N VAL A 233 -14.90 3.64 2.29
CA VAL A 233 -16.34 3.31 2.15
C VAL A 233 -17.23 4.43 2.70
N LEU A 234 -16.82 5.04 3.82
CA LEU A 234 -17.55 6.16 4.43
C LEU A 234 -17.56 7.40 3.54
N ILE A 235 -16.40 7.77 2.97
CA ILE A 235 -16.27 8.92 2.07
C ILE A 235 -16.96 8.65 0.72
N GLY A 236 -16.85 7.42 0.21
CA GLY A 236 -17.44 6.99 -1.06
C GLY A 236 -18.96 6.80 -1.02
N GLY A 237 -19.61 7.08 0.11
CA GLY A 237 -21.07 6.99 0.25
C GLY A 237 -21.62 5.58 0.03
N PHE A 238 -20.88 4.55 0.44
CA PHE A 238 -21.29 3.15 0.32
C PHE A 238 -21.55 2.68 -1.12
N ALA A 239 -20.74 3.14 -2.08
CA ALA A 239 -20.76 2.60 -3.43
C ALA A 239 -20.59 1.07 -3.44
N ALA A 240 -21.34 0.37 -4.31
CA ALA A 240 -21.37 -1.09 -4.33
C ALA A 240 -19.98 -1.72 -4.55
N VAL A 241 -19.13 -1.07 -5.36
CA VAL A 241 -17.75 -1.51 -5.62
C VAL A 241 -16.90 -1.40 -4.36
N ASP A 242 -17.00 -0.29 -3.62
CA ASP A 242 -16.21 -0.06 -2.41
C ASP A 242 -16.63 -1.02 -1.29
N MET A 243 -17.93 -1.26 -1.14
CA MET A 243 -18.45 -2.26 -0.22
C MET A 243 -17.97 -3.67 -0.57
N ALA A 244 -17.95 -4.04 -1.85
CA ALA A 244 -17.46 -5.35 -2.29
C ALA A 244 -15.97 -5.52 -1.97
N LEU A 245 -15.15 -4.50 -2.27
CA LEU A 245 -13.71 -4.52 -1.98
C LEU A 245 -13.42 -4.56 -0.47
N PHE A 246 -14.16 -3.79 0.32
CA PHE A 246 -14.07 -3.83 1.78
C PHE A 246 -14.52 -5.18 2.35
N SER A 247 -15.53 -5.80 1.74
CA SER A 247 -15.96 -7.16 2.09
C SER A 247 -14.86 -8.18 1.82
N VAL A 248 -14.20 -8.11 0.66
CA VAL A 248 -13.05 -8.96 0.31
C VAL A 248 -11.92 -8.79 1.34
N LEU A 249 -11.61 -7.55 1.72
CA LEU A 249 -10.61 -7.26 2.74
C LEU A 249 -10.96 -7.87 4.11
N SER A 250 -12.20 -7.70 4.54
CA SER A 250 -12.70 -8.20 5.83
C SER A 250 -12.72 -9.74 5.87
N VAL A 251 -13.17 -10.38 4.79
CA VAL A 251 -13.12 -11.84 4.64
C VAL A 251 -11.68 -12.34 4.61
N GLY A 252 -10.78 -11.65 3.92
CA GLY A 252 -9.35 -11.97 3.89
C GLY A 252 -8.72 -11.96 5.30
N ALA A 253 -9.03 -10.95 6.11
CA ALA A 253 -8.58 -10.85 7.49
C ALA A 253 -9.10 -12.00 8.36
N LEU A 254 -10.39 -12.35 8.20
CA LEU A 254 -11.00 -13.47 8.90
C LEU A 254 -10.41 -14.83 8.49
N LEU A 255 -10.19 -15.05 7.18
CA LEU A 255 -9.56 -16.27 6.68
C LEU A 255 -8.14 -16.44 7.20
N LEU A 256 -7.34 -15.36 7.25
CA LEU A 256 -6.03 -15.41 7.87
C LEU A 256 -6.11 -15.73 9.37
N ALA A 257 -7.06 -15.17 10.09
CA ALA A 257 -7.27 -15.52 11.50
C ALA A 257 -7.62 -17.01 11.68
N VAL A 258 -8.41 -17.60 10.77
CA VAL A 258 -8.77 -19.02 10.83
C VAL A 258 -7.58 -19.92 10.50
N LEU A 259 -6.77 -19.55 9.49
CA LEU A 259 -5.63 -20.34 9.02
C LEU A 259 -4.36 -20.17 9.88
N ARG A 260 -4.17 -18.98 10.47
CA ARG A 260 -3.00 -18.56 11.24
C ARG A 260 -3.44 -17.94 12.57
N GLU A 261 -4.16 -18.72 13.35
CA GLU A 261 -4.80 -18.30 14.61
C GLU A 261 -3.86 -17.59 15.59
N ASP A 262 -2.64 -18.09 15.77
CA ASP A 262 -1.68 -17.49 16.72
C ASP A 262 -1.19 -16.10 16.30
N ASP A 263 -1.19 -15.82 15.00
CA ASP A 263 -0.61 -14.61 14.41
C ASP A 263 -1.66 -13.54 14.05
N PHE A 264 -2.88 -13.96 13.69
CA PHE A 264 -3.88 -13.10 13.04
C PHE A 264 -5.24 -13.02 13.75
N ILE A 265 -5.41 -13.61 14.93
CA ILE A 265 -6.69 -13.51 15.66
C ILE A 265 -7.14 -12.05 15.90
N TRP A 266 -6.19 -11.13 16.13
CA TRP A 266 -6.46 -9.69 16.28
C TRP A 266 -7.03 -9.05 15.00
N ALA A 267 -6.62 -9.53 13.82
CA ALA A 267 -7.09 -9.00 12.54
C ALA A 267 -8.57 -9.31 12.30
N ALA A 268 -9.06 -10.48 12.75
CA ALA A 268 -10.49 -10.78 12.73
C ALA A 268 -11.29 -9.83 13.64
N TRP A 269 -10.78 -9.52 14.83
CA TRP A 269 -11.43 -8.56 15.74
C TRP A 269 -11.48 -7.15 15.14
N LEU A 270 -10.39 -6.69 14.53
CA LEU A 270 -10.39 -5.40 13.84
C LEU A 270 -11.33 -5.39 12.64
N ALA A 271 -11.36 -6.47 11.85
CA ALA A 271 -12.26 -6.56 10.71
C ALA A 271 -13.72 -6.54 11.17
N LEU A 272 -14.06 -7.28 12.23
CA LEU A 272 -15.41 -7.24 12.82
C LEU A 272 -15.76 -5.82 13.31
N GLY A 273 -14.83 -5.15 14.01
CA GLY A 273 -15.02 -3.78 14.46
C GLY A 273 -15.23 -2.81 13.31
N ALA A 274 -14.46 -2.93 12.24
CA ALA A 274 -14.59 -2.11 11.04
C ALA A 274 -15.92 -2.37 10.31
N VAL A 275 -16.34 -3.64 10.18
CA VAL A 275 -17.65 -4.01 9.64
C VAL A 275 -18.76 -3.43 10.50
N ALA A 276 -18.71 -3.60 11.82
CA ALA A 276 -19.70 -3.05 12.74
C ALA A 276 -19.78 -1.51 12.65
N ALA A 277 -18.64 -0.81 12.60
CA ALA A 277 -18.62 0.64 12.41
C ALA A 277 -19.25 1.06 11.07
N GLY A 278 -18.92 0.36 9.98
CA GLY A 278 -19.53 0.56 8.67
C GLY A 278 -21.04 0.30 8.68
N THR A 279 -21.50 -0.73 9.40
CA THR A 279 -22.93 -1.05 9.54
C THR A 279 -23.68 0.10 10.21
N LEU A 280 -23.15 0.66 11.29
CA LEU A 280 -23.77 1.75 12.03
C LEU A 280 -23.85 3.02 11.19
N ALA A 281 -22.80 3.32 10.43
CA ALA A 281 -22.78 4.47 9.53
C ALA A 281 -23.70 4.30 8.31
N SER A 282 -24.01 3.06 7.92
CA SER A 282 -24.90 2.77 6.78
C SER A 282 -26.39 2.91 7.10
N ILE A 283 -26.76 3.04 8.37
CA ILE A 283 -28.17 3.05 8.83
C ILE A 283 -29.00 4.16 8.17
N ASP A 284 -28.42 5.34 7.96
CA ASP A 284 -29.12 6.49 7.35
C ASP A 284 -29.21 6.40 5.82
N SER A 285 -28.52 5.46 5.19
CA SER A 285 -28.48 5.33 3.73
C SER A 285 -29.63 4.45 3.21
N ALA A 286 -30.55 5.05 2.45
CA ALA A 286 -31.79 4.42 1.98
C ALA A 286 -31.62 3.32 0.89
N MET A 287 -30.45 2.70 0.76
CA MET A 287 -30.13 1.78 -0.33
C MET A 287 -30.05 0.32 0.16
N LEU A 288 -30.81 -0.58 -0.49
CA LEU A 288 -30.82 -2.02 -0.18
C LEU A 288 -29.42 -2.66 -0.20
N SER A 289 -28.56 -2.24 -1.12
CA SER A 289 -27.16 -2.70 -1.22
C SER A 289 -26.36 -2.40 0.04
N CYS A 290 -26.65 -1.30 0.73
CA CYS A 290 -26.00 -0.91 1.99
C CYS A 290 -26.35 -1.84 3.15
N LEU A 291 -27.45 -2.59 3.07
CA LEU A 291 -27.87 -3.53 4.12
C LEU A 291 -27.36 -4.96 3.88
N ILE A 292 -27.38 -5.42 2.64
CA ILE A 292 -27.09 -6.82 2.31
C ILE A 292 -25.63 -7.18 2.59
N ALA A 293 -24.67 -6.35 2.16
CA ALA A 293 -23.26 -6.66 2.35
C ALA A 293 -22.84 -6.70 3.84
N PRO A 294 -23.18 -5.72 4.69
CA PRO A 294 -22.81 -5.78 6.10
C PRO A 294 -23.51 -6.92 6.85
N LEU A 295 -24.79 -7.19 6.60
CA LEU A 295 -25.48 -8.35 7.19
C LEU A 295 -24.84 -9.67 6.74
N GLY A 296 -24.49 -9.77 5.46
CA GLY A 296 -23.76 -10.90 4.91
C GLY A 296 -22.43 -11.13 5.62
N LEU A 297 -21.63 -10.08 5.80
CA LEU A 297 -20.37 -10.15 6.53
C LEU A 297 -20.58 -10.55 8.00
N LEU A 298 -21.49 -9.89 8.72
CA LEU A 298 -21.76 -10.21 10.13
C LEU A 298 -22.21 -11.67 10.31
N SER A 299 -23.08 -12.17 9.43
CA SER A 299 -23.49 -13.58 9.45
C SER A 299 -22.32 -14.52 9.18
N LEU A 300 -21.40 -14.17 8.28
CA LEU A 300 -20.21 -14.93 7.98
C LEU A 300 -19.24 -14.95 9.17
N PHE A 301 -19.03 -13.82 9.85
CA PHE A 301 -18.25 -13.75 11.10
C PHE A 301 -18.88 -14.59 12.22
N PHE A 302 -20.22 -14.58 12.33
CA PHE A 302 -20.95 -15.42 13.28
C PHE A 302 -20.72 -16.91 13.01
N VAL A 303 -20.96 -17.37 11.77
CA VAL A 303 -20.86 -18.79 11.40
C VAL A 303 -19.42 -19.30 11.54
N LEU A 304 -18.42 -18.59 10.99
CA LEU A 304 -17.03 -19.02 11.08
C LEU A 304 -16.51 -18.94 12.52
N GLY A 305 -16.87 -17.89 13.27
CA GLY A 305 -16.49 -17.76 14.68
C GLY A 305 -17.07 -18.88 15.53
N HIS A 306 -18.34 -19.23 15.33
CA HIS A 306 -18.99 -20.32 16.05
C HIS A 306 -18.35 -21.67 15.72
N TRP A 307 -18.19 -21.99 14.42
CA TRP A 307 -17.57 -23.24 13.97
C TRP A 307 -16.13 -23.37 14.49
N ARG A 308 -15.32 -22.32 14.37
CA ARG A 308 -13.92 -22.35 14.82
C ARG A 308 -13.81 -22.42 16.35
N GLY A 309 -14.77 -21.86 17.07
CA GLY A 309 -14.88 -22.00 18.53
C GLY A 309 -15.17 -23.42 19.01
N LEU A 310 -15.62 -24.33 18.14
CA LEU A 310 -15.80 -25.76 18.48
C LEU A 310 -14.52 -26.59 18.29
N VAL A 311 -13.59 -26.13 17.44
CA VAL A 311 -12.43 -26.90 17.00
C VAL A 311 -11.10 -26.36 17.56
N SER A 312 -11.01 -25.06 17.83
CA SER A 312 -9.77 -24.40 18.23
C SER A 312 -9.45 -24.55 19.72
N GLY A 313 -8.17 -24.40 20.07
CA GLY A 313 -7.72 -24.31 21.46
C GLY A 313 -8.12 -23.01 22.16
N ARG A 314 -8.47 -21.93 21.42
CA ARG A 314 -8.86 -20.62 21.97
C ARG A 314 -10.38 -20.39 21.91
N VAL A 315 -11.14 -21.36 22.42
CA VAL A 315 -12.62 -21.41 22.39
C VAL A 315 -13.27 -20.07 22.77
N LEU A 316 -12.81 -19.42 23.85
CA LEU A 316 -13.40 -18.17 24.35
C LEU A 316 -13.30 -17.03 23.33
N THR A 317 -12.16 -16.90 22.64
CA THR A 317 -11.94 -15.79 21.69
C THR A 317 -12.85 -15.89 20.47
N TRP A 318 -13.01 -17.09 19.91
CA TRP A 318 -13.85 -17.34 18.75
C TRP A 318 -15.34 -17.28 19.09
N ARG A 319 -15.74 -17.77 20.26
CA ARG A 319 -17.13 -17.61 20.73
C ARG A 319 -17.47 -16.15 21.00
N ALA A 320 -16.57 -15.41 21.65
CA ALA A 320 -16.75 -13.98 21.85
C ALA A 320 -16.92 -13.26 20.50
N LEU A 321 -16.07 -13.55 19.50
CA LEU A 321 -16.17 -13.00 18.15
C LEU A 321 -17.54 -13.28 17.51
N SER A 322 -18.04 -14.52 17.62
CA SER A 322 -19.36 -14.88 17.08
C SER A 322 -20.51 -14.14 17.77
N VAL A 323 -20.48 -14.05 19.12
CA VAL A 323 -21.52 -13.33 19.88
C VAL A 323 -21.50 -11.85 19.55
N THR A 324 -20.32 -11.24 19.45
CA THR A 324 -20.21 -9.83 19.07
C THR A 324 -20.73 -9.58 17.65
N ALA A 325 -20.48 -10.48 16.70
CA ALA A 325 -21.02 -10.35 15.35
C ALA A 325 -22.56 -10.43 15.32
N ALA A 326 -23.15 -11.33 16.11
CA ALA A 326 -24.61 -11.39 16.27
C ALA A 326 -25.18 -10.10 16.91
N LEU A 327 -24.54 -9.57 17.95
CA LEU A 327 -24.99 -8.33 18.60
C LEU A 327 -24.89 -7.12 17.67
N SER A 328 -23.84 -7.05 16.84
CA SER A 328 -23.66 -5.97 15.85
C SER A 328 -24.73 -5.94 14.76
N ALA A 329 -25.50 -7.02 14.56
CA ALA A 329 -26.59 -7.06 13.58
C ALA A 329 -27.91 -6.44 14.11
N VAL A 330 -28.07 -6.34 15.44
CA VAL A 330 -29.31 -5.87 16.09
C VAL A 330 -29.71 -4.44 15.67
N PRO A 331 -28.80 -3.44 15.60
CA PRO A 331 -29.15 -2.08 15.19
C PRO A 331 -29.77 -2.00 13.79
N LEU A 332 -29.27 -2.81 12.85
CA LEU A 332 -29.78 -2.85 11.47
C LEU A 332 -31.21 -3.41 11.41
N LEU A 333 -31.52 -4.42 12.23
CA LEU A 333 -32.86 -4.99 12.30
C LEU A 333 -33.87 -4.02 12.91
N TYR A 334 -33.44 -3.21 13.87
CA TYR A 334 -34.30 -2.23 14.54
C TYR A 334 -34.60 -1.02 13.65
N ALA A 335 -33.58 -0.42 13.02
CA ALA A 335 -33.75 0.74 12.15
C ALA A 335 -34.65 0.46 10.93
N ASN A 336 -34.71 -0.80 10.49
CA ASN A 336 -35.48 -1.19 9.31
C ASN A 336 -36.95 -1.58 9.61
N GLN A 337 -37.37 -1.60 10.88
CA GLN A 337 -38.78 -1.86 11.24
C GLN A 337 -39.71 -0.76 10.72
N GLU A 338 -39.24 0.49 10.69
CA GLU A 338 -39.98 1.65 10.13
C GLU A 338 -40.34 1.44 8.64
N TRP A 339 -39.44 0.83 7.86
CA TRP A 339 -39.65 0.53 6.43
C TRP A 339 -40.61 -0.64 6.18
N VAL A 340 -40.49 -1.72 6.97
CA VAL A 340 -41.40 -2.87 6.87
C VAL A 340 -42.83 -2.46 7.24
N VAL A 341 -43.00 -1.61 8.24
CA VAL A 341 -44.31 -1.06 8.61
C VAL A 341 -44.85 -0.09 7.54
N GLY A 342 -43.99 0.73 6.92
CA GLY A 342 -44.36 1.63 5.83
C GLY A 342 -44.75 0.91 4.52
N GLY A 343 -44.05 -0.16 4.15
CA GLY A 343 -44.35 -0.97 2.96
C GLY A 343 -45.67 -1.77 3.09
N VAL A 344 -45.98 -2.26 4.30
CA VAL A 344 -47.26 -2.91 4.60
C VAL A 344 -48.42 -1.90 4.52
N ALA A 345 -48.21 -0.64 4.90
CA ALA A 345 -49.24 0.40 4.79
C ALA A 345 -49.58 0.77 3.33
N VAL A 346 -48.64 0.67 2.39
CA VAL A 346 -48.87 0.91 0.94
C VAL A 346 -49.63 -0.23 0.28
N PHE A 347 -49.32 -1.49 0.65
CA PHE A 347 -50.09 -2.65 0.18
C PHE A 347 -51.53 -2.63 0.67
N HIS A 348 -51.78 -2.14 1.89
CA HIS A 348 -53.12 -2.09 2.44
C HIS A 348 -54.02 -1.01 1.79
N ARG A 349 -53.48 0.03 1.14
CA ARG A 349 -54.30 1.08 0.48
C ARG A 349 -54.63 0.79 -0.99
N SER A 350 -53.84 -0.01 -1.69
CA SER A 350 -54.08 -0.32 -3.12
C SER A 350 -55.07 -1.48 -3.34
N ALA A 351 -55.27 -2.34 -2.34
CA ALA A 351 -56.24 -3.44 -2.41
C ALA A 351 -57.71 -2.99 -2.32
N TRP A 352 -57.99 -1.80 -1.76
CA TRP A 352 -59.36 -1.27 -1.61
C TRP A 352 -59.84 -0.42 -2.78
N LEU A 353 -59.01 -0.14 -3.78
CA LEU A 353 -59.40 0.63 -4.96
C LEU A 353 -59.95 -0.25 -6.11
N TRP A 354 -60.07 -1.56 -5.88
CA TRP A 354 -60.56 -2.55 -6.86
C TRP A 354 -61.71 -3.43 -6.34
N LEU A 355 -62.35 -3.07 -5.23
CA LEU A 355 -63.61 -3.64 -4.72
C LEU A 355 -64.66 -2.53 -4.61
#